data_AF-Q9XMS6-F1
#
_entry.id   AF-Q9XMS6-F1
#
_cell.length_a   1.000
_cell.length_b   1.000
_cell.length_c   1.000
_cell.angle_alpha   90.00
_cell.angle_beta   90.00
_cell.angle_gamma   90.00
#
_symmetry.space_group_name_H-M   'P 1'
#
loop_
_entity.id
_entity.type
_entity.pdbx_description
1 polymer ?
#
loop_
_entity_poly.entity_id
_entity_poly.type
_entity_poly.pdbx_seq_one_letter_code
_entity_poly.pdbx_strand_id
1 'polypeptide(L)'
;MLQKNFKIKKESFYYEAYIWNYSINIIKEINIPIIDKNSNALGLKYSQTLNVMLSIFRKITYKNFNFIKIWNWYYIYYINNLFSKNLINKNNNNTFERYNLITFNLKSKQIRITINSSKNTIFNLSVGKILSSLNIKEKSKKKSSKGERLFIEYLSNFFKNNINKFGNKKLTILKLKYYKKNANLNENIFKTLNKNLFITSTIHDLKIPNNFSKFKKIRSIKRRLKKRIIKDENNLN
;
A
#
# COMPACT_ATOMS: atom_id res chain seq x y z
N MET A 1 47.10 -11.65 31.98
CA MET A 1 45.71 -12.04 31.68
C MET A 1 44.93 -11.96 33.00
N LEU A 2 44.11 -10.94 33.23
CA LEU A 2 43.32 -10.83 34.47
C LEU A 2 42.22 -11.88 34.46
N GLN A 3 42.40 -12.99 35.18
CA GLN A 3 41.32 -13.91 35.52
C GLN A 3 40.34 -13.19 36.46
N LYS A 4 39.30 -12.58 35.90
CA LYS A 4 38.13 -12.16 36.68
C LYS A 4 37.42 -13.43 37.14
N ASN A 5 37.58 -13.78 38.42
CA ASN A 5 36.77 -14.80 39.07
C ASN A 5 35.31 -14.33 39.09
N PHE A 6 34.50 -14.85 38.16
CA PHE A 6 33.06 -14.69 38.22
C PHE A 6 32.53 -15.50 39.40
N LYS A 7 32.11 -14.83 40.48
CA LYS A 7 31.20 -15.45 41.47
C LYS A 7 29.87 -15.69 40.76
N ILE A 8 29.67 -16.89 40.23
CA ILE A 8 28.39 -17.34 39.70
C ILE A 8 27.41 -17.37 40.89
N LYS A 9 26.38 -16.52 40.87
CA LYS A 9 25.27 -16.62 41.83
C LYS A 9 24.60 -17.97 41.60
N LYS A 10 24.65 -18.85 42.60
CA LYS A 10 24.11 -20.22 42.57
C LYS A 10 22.57 -20.28 42.63
N GLU A 11 21.88 -19.14 42.69
CA GLU A 11 20.43 -19.03 42.88
C GLU A 11 19.64 -19.16 41.56
N SER A 12 19.98 -20.13 40.70
CA SER A 12 19.15 -20.42 39.53
C SER A 12 18.78 -21.90 39.54
N PHE A 13 17.48 -22.17 39.47
CA PHE A 13 16.94 -23.53 39.39
C PHE A 13 17.57 -24.35 38.23
N TYR A 14 17.99 -23.69 37.15
CA TYR A 14 18.73 -24.32 36.04
C TYR A 14 20.15 -24.81 36.39
N TYR A 15 20.76 -24.29 37.46
CA TYR A 15 22.08 -24.72 37.94
C TYR A 15 21.98 -25.95 38.86
N GLU A 16 20.89 -26.04 39.62
CA GLU A 16 20.60 -27.17 40.53
C GLU A 16 19.99 -28.37 39.81
N ALA A 17 19.27 -28.12 38.71
CA ALA A 17 18.62 -29.14 37.91
C ALA A 17 19.59 -29.86 36.97
N TYR A 18 19.50 -31.20 36.94
CA TYR A 18 20.13 -32.06 35.93
C TYR A 18 19.29 -32.08 34.63
N ILE A 19 19.02 -33.26 34.06
CA ILE A 19 18.21 -33.38 32.84
C ILE A 19 16.73 -33.47 33.22
N TRP A 20 15.92 -32.58 32.66
CA TRP A 20 14.47 -32.53 32.84
C TRP A 20 13.74 -32.38 31.51
N ASN A 21 12.45 -32.70 31.49
CA ASN A 21 11.62 -32.51 30.32
C ASN A 21 11.42 -31.02 30.01
N TYR A 22 11.53 -30.66 28.73
CA TYR A 22 11.23 -29.30 28.28
C TYR A 22 9.72 -29.10 28.12
N SER A 23 9.21 -27.98 28.61
CA SER A 23 7.80 -27.60 28.45
C SER A 23 7.35 -27.53 26.99
N ILE A 24 8.26 -27.24 26.07
CA ILE A 24 7.98 -27.14 24.63
C ILE A 24 7.66 -28.49 23.97
N ASN A 25 7.88 -29.62 24.67
CA ASN A 25 7.57 -30.96 24.15
C ASN A 25 6.08 -31.13 23.80
N ILE A 26 5.20 -30.40 24.46
CA ILE A 26 3.74 -30.37 24.22
C ILE A 26 3.42 -30.02 22.76
N ILE A 27 4.29 -29.25 22.08
CA ILE A 27 4.07 -28.86 20.68
C ILE A 27 3.97 -30.07 19.74
N LYS A 28 4.59 -31.20 20.07
CA LYS A 28 4.52 -32.43 19.25
C LYS A 28 3.12 -33.04 19.21
N GLU A 29 2.28 -32.73 20.19
CA GLU A 29 0.92 -33.26 20.33
C GLU A 29 -0.12 -32.34 19.66
N ILE A 30 0.29 -31.13 19.25
CA ILE A 30 -0.59 -30.13 18.65
C ILE A 30 -0.42 -30.11 17.13
N ASN A 31 -1.53 -30.17 16.39
CA ASN A 31 -1.54 -29.92 14.96
C ASN A 31 -1.35 -28.42 14.68
N ILE A 32 -0.13 -28.02 14.31
CA ILE A 32 0.22 -26.62 14.05
C ILE A 32 -0.30 -26.21 12.65
N PRO A 33 -1.24 -25.26 12.52
CA PRO A 33 -1.69 -24.79 11.22
C PRO A 33 -0.67 -23.85 10.58
N ILE A 34 -0.75 -23.71 9.25
CA ILE A 34 0.05 -22.75 8.49
C ILE A 34 -0.37 -21.32 8.86
N ILE A 35 0.62 -20.47 9.16
CA ILE A 35 0.41 -19.06 9.49
C ILE A 35 0.06 -18.28 8.21
N ASP A 36 -1.03 -17.51 8.25
CA ASP A 36 -1.42 -16.65 7.13
C ASP A 36 -0.41 -15.50 6.91
N LYS A 37 -0.20 -15.11 5.66
CA LYS A 37 0.72 -14.02 5.27
C LYS A 37 0.28 -12.66 5.83
N ASN A 38 -0.98 -12.54 6.24
CA ASN A 38 -1.57 -11.31 6.77
C ASN A 38 -1.21 -11.04 8.24
N SER A 39 -0.75 -12.05 8.99
CA SER A 39 -0.47 -11.95 10.44
C SER A 39 0.99 -11.63 10.75
N ASN A 40 1.44 -10.44 10.35
CA ASN A 40 2.84 -10.02 10.48
C ASN A 40 3.29 -9.84 11.94
N ALA A 41 2.42 -9.33 12.82
CA ALA A 41 2.73 -9.09 14.24
C ALA A 41 3.17 -10.35 14.98
N LEU A 42 2.57 -11.50 14.67
CA LEU A 42 2.96 -12.78 15.25
C LEU A 42 4.37 -13.17 14.80
N GLY A 43 4.66 -13.05 13.51
CA GLY A 43 5.99 -13.29 12.95
C GLY A 43 7.08 -12.45 13.63
N LEU A 44 6.84 -11.15 13.78
CA LEU A 44 7.80 -10.26 14.45
C LEU A 44 8.08 -10.70 15.90
N LYS A 45 7.06 -11.16 16.64
CA LYS A 45 7.24 -11.69 18.01
C LYS A 45 8.09 -12.97 18.01
N TYR A 46 7.82 -13.91 17.10
CA TYR A 46 8.67 -15.10 16.94
C TYR A 46 10.12 -14.72 16.65
N SER A 47 10.34 -13.78 15.73
CA SER A 47 11.68 -13.34 15.38
C SER A 47 12.42 -12.70 16.56
N GLN A 48 11.74 -11.86 17.35
CA GLN A 48 12.32 -11.27 18.55
C GLN A 48 12.82 -12.35 19.53
N THR A 49 12.00 -13.36 19.81
CA THR A 49 12.39 -14.46 20.71
C THR A 49 13.53 -15.31 20.14
N LEU A 50 13.48 -15.65 18.86
CA LEU A 50 14.51 -16.45 18.19
C LEU A 50 15.84 -15.70 18.10
N ASN A 51 15.83 -14.39 17.87
CA ASN A 51 17.05 -13.59 17.82
C ASN A 51 17.82 -13.63 19.15
N VAL A 52 17.13 -13.62 20.29
CA VAL A 52 17.76 -13.78 21.61
C VAL A 52 18.43 -15.15 21.71
N MET A 53 17.69 -16.24 21.41
CA MET A 53 18.21 -17.61 21.42
C MET A 53 19.44 -17.77 20.51
N LEU A 54 19.34 -17.33 19.25
CA LEU A 54 20.42 -17.41 18.25
C LEU A 54 21.63 -16.60 18.68
N SER A 55 21.43 -15.44 19.33
CA SER A 55 22.54 -14.60 19.81
C SER A 55 23.34 -15.28 20.92
N ILE A 56 22.66 -15.94 21.87
CA ILE A 56 23.29 -16.69 22.96
C ILE A 56 24.04 -17.89 22.39
N PHE A 57 23.39 -18.66 21.51
CA PHE A 57 24.00 -19.83 20.86
C PHE A 57 25.28 -19.46 20.09
N ARG A 58 25.26 -18.38 19.30
CA ARG A 58 26.44 -17.91 18.55
C ARG A 58 27.58 -17.44 19.45
N LYS A 59 27.28 -16.84 20.61
CA LYS A 59 28.29 -16.43 21.59
C LYS A 59 28.97 -17.64 22.22
N ILE A 60 28.19 -18.65 22.61
CA ILE A 60 28.69 -19.91 23.22
C ILE A 60 29.55 -20.69 22.22
N THR A 61 29.12 -20.78 20.97
CA THR A 61 29.81 -21.54 19.90
C THR A 61 30.91 -20.76 19.19
N TYR A 62 31.20 -19.52 19.60
CA TYR A 62 32.16 -18.63 18.95
C TYR A 62 31.95 -18.47 17.43
N LYS A 63 30.69 -18.47 16.99
CA LYS A 63 30.29 -18.41 15.56
C LYS A 63 30.88 -19.55 14.69
N ASN A 64 31.29 -20.66 15.28
CA ASN A 64 31.83 -21.80 14.54
C ASN A 64 30.74 -22.44 13.66
N PHE A 65 31.00 -22.50 12.35
CA PHE A 65 30.07 -22.99 11.34
C PHE A 65 29.69 -24.47 11.51
N ASN A 66 30.55 -25.29 12.13
CA ASN A 66 30.26 -26.71 12.34
C ASN A 66 28.99 -26.95 13.18
N PHE A 67 28.67 -26.05 14.13
CA PHE A 67 27.43 -26.14 14.91
C PHE A 67 26.19 -25.70 14.13
N ILE A 68 26.35 -24.93 13.04
CA ILE A 68 25.27 -24.42 12.19
C ILE A 68 24.92 -25.41 11.07
N LYS A 69 25.87 -26.29 10.67
CA LYS A 69 25.66 -27.32 9.64
C LYS A 69 24.49 -28.26 9.96
N ILE A 70 24.15 -28.42 11.23
CA ILE A 70 22.96 -29.16 11.65
C ILE A 70 21.72 -28.48 11.05
N TRP A 71 20.97 -29.23 10.24
CA TRP A 71 19.88 -28.71 9.41
C TRP A 71 18.86 -27.87 10.18
N ASN A 72 18.54 -28.26 11.43
CA ASN A 72 17.63 -27.53 12.31
C ASN A 72 18.03 -26.07 12.51
N TRP A 73 19.30 -25.81 12.78
CA TRP A 73 19.78 -24.45 13.01
C TRP A 73 19.72 -23.61 11.75
N TYR A 74 20.20 -24.16 10.64
CA TYR A 74 20.12 -23.48 9.34
C TYR A 74 18.66 -23.15 8.95
N TYR A 75 17.75 -24.09 9.16
CA TYR A 75 16.32 -23.91 8.91
C TYR A 75 15.70 -22.82 9.80
N ILE A 76 16.05 -22.78 11.09
CA ILE A 76 15.61 -21.73 12.01
C ILE A 76 16.12 -20.35 11.58
N TYR A 77 17.37 -20.22 11.12
CA TYR A 77 17.87 -18.95 10.58
C TYR A 77 17.06 -18.46 9.38
N TYR A 78 16.72 -19.38 8.47
CA TYR A 78 15.91 -19.06 7.29
C TYR A 78 14.50 -18.58 7.68
N ILE A 79 13.82 -19.32 8.57
CA ILE A 79 12.51 -18.94 9.08
C ILE A 79 12.54 -17.60 9.82
N ASN A 80 13.55 -17.39 10.66
CA ASN A 80 13.72 -16.12 11.38
C ASN A 80 13.90 -14.94 10.41
N ASN A 81 14.58 -15.14 9.28
CA ASN A 81 14.69 -14.12 8.24
C ASN A 81 13.35 -13.81 7.56
N LEU A 82 12.50 -14.82 7.35
CA LEU A 82 11.16 -14.64 6.81
C LEU A 82 10.25 -13.86 7.77
N PHE A 83 10.31 -14.15 9.07
CA PHE A 83 9.47 -13.51 10.08
C PHE A 83 10.01 -12.18 10.62
N SER A 84 11.33 -11.95 10.53
CA SER A 84 11.95 -10.66 10.88
C SER A 84 11.61 -9.57 9.85
N LYS A 85 11.51 -9.93 8.58
CA LYS A 85 11.07 -9.03 7.52
C LYS A 85 9.55 -9.03 7.48
N ASN A 86 8.96 -7.85 7.30
CA ASN A 86 7.51 -7.79 7.13
C ASN A 86 7.09 -8.56 5.87
N LEU A 87 6.15 -9.50 6.01
CA LEU A 87 5.49 -10.19 4.90
C LEU A 87 4.56 -9.23 4.14
N ILE A 88 4.01 -8.25 4.88
CA ILE A 88 3.28 -7.11 4.33
C ILE A 88 4.26 -5.96 3.98
N ASN A 89 3.78 -4.94 3.27
CA ASN A 89 4.61 -3.78 2.96
C ASN A 89 5.20 -3.17 4.24
N LYS A 90 6.48 -2.76 4.21
CA LYS A 90 7.25 -2.20 5.32
C LYS A 90 6.55 -1.07 6.07
N ASN A 91 5.63 -0.36 5.41
CA ASN A 91 4.85 0.71 6.02
C ASN A 91 3.88 0.21 7.13
N ASN A 92 3.54 -1.08 7.13
CA ASN A 92 2.74 -1.74 8.16
C ASN A 92 3.55 -2.82 8.88
N ASN A 93 3.50 -2.82 10.21
CA ASN A 93 4.18 -3.82 11.05
C ASN A 93 3.20 -4.80 11.72
N ASN A 94 1.94 -4.40 11.91
CA ASN A 94 1.01 -5.13 12.76
C ASN A 94 0.24 -6.19 11.98
N THR A 95 -0.89 -5.79 11.38
CA THR A 95 -1.75 -6.67 10.59
C THR A 95 -1.88 -6.11 9.19
N PHE A 96 -2.22 -6.98 8.24
CA PHE A 96 -2.59 -6.53 6.91
C PHE A 96 -3.81 -5.61 7.00
N GLU A 97 -3.67 -4.40 6.46
CA GLU A 97 -4.78 -3.50 6.18
C GLU A 97 -4.91 -3.43 4.65
N ARG A 98 -6.11 -3.69 4.14
CA ARG A 98 -6.37 -3.64 2.69
C ARG A 98 -6.07 -2.24 2.17
N TYR A 99 -5.22 -2.15 1.14
CA TYR A 99 -4.90 -0.87 0.50
C TYR A 99 -6.15 -0.20 -0.08
N ASN A 100 -6.23 1.12 0.09
CA ASN A 100 -7.16 1.93 -0.66
C ASN A 100 -6.70 2.02 -2.12
N LEU A 101 -7.62 2.02 -3.08
CA LEU A 101 -7.31 2.16 -4.49
C LEU A 101 -8.04 3.37 -5.06
N ILE A 102 -7.25 4.37 -5.48
CA ILE A 102 -7.77 5.60 -6.09
C ILE A 102 -7.51 5.54 -7.58
N THR A 103 -8.57 5.65 -8.37
CA THR A 103 -8.53 5.53 -9.82
C THR A 103 -9.03 6.78 -10.51
N PHE A 104 -8.20 7.36 -11.36
CA PHE A 104 -8.56 8.47 -12.24
C PHE A 104 -8.89 7.94 -13.63
N ASN A 105 -9.97 8.44 -14.22
CA ASN A 105 -10.31 8.15 -15.60
C ASN A 105 -10.01 9.37 -16.48
N LEU A 106 -8.99 9.27 -17.34
CA LEU A 106 -8.56 10.39 -18.18
C LEU A 106 -9.33 10.50 -19.50
N LYS A 107 -10.04 9.44 -19.93
CA LYS A 107 -10.82 9.44 -21.16
C LYS A 107 -12.09 10.30 -21.05
N SER A 108 -12.64 10.44 -19.84
CA SER A 108 -13.80 11.30 -19.62
C SER A 108 -13.43 12.77 -19.74
N LYS A 109 -14.29 13.57 -20.41
CA LYS A 109 -14.09 15.03 -20.51
C LYS A 109 -14.15 15.73 -19.15
N GLN A 110 -14.86 15.13 -18.20
CA GLN A 110 -15.01 15.59 -16.83
C GLN A 110 -14.06 14.80 -15.91
N ILE A 111 -13.53 15.43 -14.86
CA ILE A 111 -12.77 14.73 -13.81
C ILE A 111 -13.69 13.74 -13.08
N ARG A 112 -13.23 12.49 -13.03
CA ARG A 112 -13.86 11.37 -12.32
C ARG A 112 -12.80 10.63 -11.52
N ILE A 113 -13.04 10.51 -10.22
CA ILE A 113 -12.23 9.72 -9.31
C ILE A 113 -13.11 8.62 -8.74
N THR A 114 -12.62 7.38 -8.81
CA THR A 114 -13.22 6.24 -8.12
C THR A 114 -12.30 5.77 -7.01
N ILE A 115 -12.82 5.68 -5.79
CA ILE A 115 -12.05 5.29 -4.60
C ILE A 115 -12.64 3.98 -4.09
N ASN A 116 -11.82 2.92 -4.08
CA ASN A 116 -12.14 1.70 -3.37
C ASN A 116 -11.43 1.73 -2.01
N SER A 117 -12.20 1.78 -0.95
CA SER A 117 -11.69 1.89 0.42
C SER A 117 -11.23 0.55 0.99
N SER A 118 -10.47 0.57 2.09
CA SER A 118 -10.04 -0.63 2.81
C SER A 118 -11.21 -1.49 3.29
N LYS A 119 -12.35 -0.87 3.60
CA LYS A 119 -13.62 -1.53 3.99
C LYS A 119 -14.49 -1.94 2.79
N ASN A 120 -13.95 -1.99 1.58
CA ASN A 120 -14.66 -2.35 0.34
C ASN A 120 -15.78 -1.39 -0.10
N THR A 121 -15.95 -0.25 0.58
CA THR A 121 -16.87 0.80 0.12
C THR A 121 -16.30 1.48 -1.11
N ILE A 122 -17.13 1.66 -2.15
CA ILE A 122 -16.75 2.27 -3.42
C ILE A 122 -17.37 3.66 -3.53
N PHE A 123 -16.53 4.67 -3.73
CA PHE A 123 -16.95 6.04 -3.96
C PHE A 123 -16.77 6.44 -5.41
N ASN A 124 -17.85 6.90 -6.02
CA ASN A 124 -17.85 7.45 -7.36
C ASN A 124 -17.94 8.97 -7.30
N LEU A 125 -16.78 9.64 -7.30
CA LEU A 125 -16.66 11.09 -7.21
C LEU A 125 -16.52 11.70 -8.59
N SER A 126 -17.27 12.77 -8.83
CA SER A 126 -17.21 13.49 -10.10
C SER A 126 -17.65 14.94 -9.91
N VAL A 127 -17.03 15.86 -10.65
CA VAL A 127 -17.41 17.30 -10.69
C VAL A 127 -18.93 17.49 -10.83
N GLY A 128 -19.58 16.64 -11.61
CA GLY A 128 -21.00 16.68 -11.88
C GLY A 128 -21.91 16.35 -10.70
N LYS A 129 -21.45 15.55 -9.73
CA LYS A 129 -22.20 15.29 -8.48
C LYS A 129 -22.09 16.45 -7.49
N ILE A 130 -20.96 17.15 -7.51
CA ILE A 130 -20.73 18.34 -6.68
C ILE A 130 -21.52 19.53 -7.23
N LEU A 131 -21.51 19.71 -8.55
CA LEU A 131 -22.25 20.80 -9.17
C LEU A 131 -23.78 20.58 -9.14
N SER A 132 -24.26 19.33 -9.06
CA SER A 132 -25.69 19.08 -8.88
C SER A 132 -26.19 19.50 -7.51
N SER A 133 -25.41 19.38 -6.44
CA SER A 133 -25.83 19.88 -5.12
C SER A 133 -25.88 21.40 -5.04
N LEU A 134 -25.24 22.10 -5.99
CA LEU A 134 -25.22 23.55 -6.09
C LEU A 134 -26.22 24.09 -7.14
N ASN A 135 -27.03 23.23 -7.77
CA ASN A 135 -27.97 23.58 -8.84
C ASN A 135 -27.35 24.38 -10.01
N ILE A 136 -26.10 24.07 -10.39
CA ILE A 136 -25.37 24.79 -11.45
C ILE A 136 -25.65 24.19 -12.84
N LYS A 137 -25.72 25.06 -13.86
CA LYS A 137 -25.91 24.70 -15.29
C LYS A 137 -24.97 23.58 -15.76
N GLU A 138 -25.50 22.65 -16.55
CA GLU A 138 -24.80 21.45 -17.03
C GLU A 138 -23.48 21.72 -17.75
N LYS A 139 -23.40 22.82 -18.52
CA LYS A 139 -22.22 23.24 -19.30
C LYS A 139 -20.95 23.45 -18.44
N SER A 140 -21.12 23.79 -17.16
CA SER A 140 -20.01 24.04 -16.22
C SER A 140 -19.18 22.79 -15.91
N LYS A 141 -19.76 21.59 -16.05
CA LYS A 141 -19.05 20.30 -15.88
C LYS A 141 -17.98 20.05 -16.96
N LYS A 142 -18.09 20.74 -18.11
CA LYS A 142 -17.27 20.54 -19.31
C LYS A 142 -16.26 21.66 -19.58
N LYS A 143 -16.55 22.89 -19.13
CA LYS A 143 -15.62 24.04 -19.12
C LYS A 143 -15.20 24.29 -17.67
N SER A 144 -14.14 23.63 -17.22
CA SER A 144 -14.02 23.18 -15.82
C SER A 144 -13.13 24.01 -14.90
N SER A 145 -12.73 25.25 -15.22
CA SER A 145 -11.83 26.00 -14.31
C SER A 145 -12.41 26.19 -12.89
N LYS A 146 -13.70 26.56 -12.77
CA LYS A 146 -14.39 26.63 -11.47
C LYS A 146 -14.74 25.24 -10.91
N GLY A 147 -15.16 24.32 -11.78
CA GLY A 147 -15.54 22.96 -11.37
C GLY A 147 -14.37 22.15 -10.80
N GLU A 148 -13.16 22.35 -11.32
CA GLU A 148 -11.91 21.75 -10.82
C GLU A 148 -11.56 22.28 -9.43
N ARG A 149 -11.71 23.58 -9.18
CA ARG A 149 -11.46 24.18 -7.86
C ARG A 149 -12.45 23.66 -6.81
N LEU A 150 -13.75 23.66 -7.12
CA LEU A 150 -14.78 23.10 -6.25
C LEU A 150 -14.55 21.60 -5.99
N PHE A 151 -14.02 20.88 -6.97
CA PHE A 151 -13.68 19.46 -6.81
C PHE A 151 -12.54 19.24 -5.81
N ILE A 152 -11.52 20.10 -5.82
CA ILE A 152 -10.40 20.05 -4.87
C ILE A 152 -10.90 20.34 -3.44
N GLU A 153 -11.70 21.39 -3.27
CA GLU A 153 -12.31 21.72 -1.97
C GLU A 153 -13.17 20.57 -1.44
N TYR A 154 -14.01 20.00 -2.31
CA TYR A 154 -14.81 18.83 -1.95
C TYR A 154 -13.95 17.63 -1.52
N LEU A 155 -12.84 17.33 -2.23
CA LEU A 155 -11.94 16.23 -1.85
C LEU A 155 -11.39 16.42 -0.44
N SER A 156 -11.01 17.63 -0.07
CA SER A 156 -10.48 17.92 1.26
C SER A 156 -11.49 17.64 2.38
N ASN A 157 -12.75 18.03 2.18
CA ASN A 157 -13.84 17.76 3.13
C ASN A 157 -14.25 16.28 3.12
N PHE A 158 -14.24 15.65 1.95
CA PHE A 158 -14.57 14.23 1.79
C PHE A 158 -13.65 13.32 2.61
N PHE A 159 -12.33 13.58 2.60
CA PHE A 159 -11.38 12.80 3.38
C PHE A 159 -11.51 13.01 4.89
N LYS A 160 -11.95 14.20 5.34
CA LYS A 160 -12.23 14.46 6.76
C LYS A 160 -13.48 13.71 7.24
N ASN A 161 -14.55 13.71 6.45
CA ASN A 161 -15.81 13.11 6.87
C ASN A 161 -15.81 11.57 6.80
N ASN A 162 -14.97 10.98 5.94
CA ASN A 162 -14.94 9.52 5.73
C ASN A 162 -13.68 8.85 6.30
N ILE A 163 -12.97 9.45 7.27
CA ILE A 163 -11.71 8.94 7.83
C ILE A 163 -11.79 7.43 8.16
N ASN A 164 -12.87 7.03 8.81
CA ASN A 164 -13.06 5.66 9.33
C ASN A 164 -13.16 4.57 8.25
N LYS A 165 -13.26 4.96 6.97
CA LYS A 165 -13.35 4.03 5.84
C LYS A 165 -12.00 3.71 5.21
N PHE A 166 -10.96 4.50 5.49
CA PHE A 166 -9.64 4.36 4.86
C PHE A 166 -8.63 3.47 5.61
N GLY A 167 -9.01 2.95 6.79
CA GLY A 167 -8.11 2.21 7.68
C GLY A 167 -7.31 3.14 8.61
N ASN A 168 -6.56 2.53 9.53
CA ASN A 168 -5.77 3.27 10.52
C ASN A 168 -4.50 3.79 9.85
N LYS A 169 -3.78 2.90 9.15
CA LYS A 169 -2.70 3.28 8.25
C LYS A 169 -3.28 3.43 6.86
N LYS A 170 -3.59 4.68 6.49
CA LYS A 170 -4.28 5.07 5.24
C LYS A 170 -3.43 4.86 3.98
N LEU A 171 -2.99 3.63 3.75
CA LEU A 171 -2.16 3.24 2.63
C LEU A 171 -2.99 3.25 1.34
N THR A 172 -2.43 3.79 0.28
CA THR A 172 -3.16 4.00 -0.97
C THR A 172 -2.32 3.67 -2.20
N ILE A 173 -2.93 2.99 -3.15
CA ILE A 173 -2.41 2.77 -4.50
C ILE A 173 -3.14 3.72 -5.45
N LEU A 174 -2.38 4.59 -6.11
CA LEU A 174 -2.91 5.49 -7.13
C LEU A 174 -2.86 4.82 -8.49
N LYS A 175 -3.93 4.98 -9.28
CA LYS A 175 -4.01 4.42 -10.62
C LYS A 175 -4.59 5.43 -11.61
N LEU A 176 -3.86 5.70 -12.68
CA LEU A 176 -4.32 6.51 -13.81
C LEU A 176 -4.73 5.56 -14.95
N LYS A 177 -6.00 5.64 -15.39
CA LYS A 177 -6.51 4.86 -16.53
C LYS A 177 -6.70 5.74 -17.75
N TYR A 178 -6.33 5.19 -18.91
CA TYR A 178 -6.42 5.81 -20.23
C TYR A 178 -5.44 6.97 -20.43
N TYR A 179 -5.27 7.35 -21.69
CA TYR A 179 -4.51 8.52 -22.08
C TYR A 179 -5.40 9.55 -22.76
N LYS A 180 -5.14 10.82 -22.48
CA LYS A 180 -5.70 11.96 -23.19
C LYS A 180 -4.64 13.05 -23.24
N LYS A 181 -4.31 13.54 -24.44
CA LYS A 181 -3.41 14.69 -24.61
C LYS A 181 -3.94 15.85 -23.74
N ASN A 182 -3.08 16.43 -22.93
CA ASN A 182 -3.38 17.53 -21.98
C ASN A 182 -4.46 17.18 -20.95
N ALA A 183 -4.35 15.99 -20.34
CA ALA A 183 -5.09 15.70 -19.12
C ALA A 183 -4.56 16.58 -17.97
N ASN A 184 -5.08 17.81 -17.85
CA ASN A 184 -4.75 18.71 -16.73
C ASN A 184 -5.38 18.18 -15.44
N LEU A 185 -4.66 17.31 -14.73
CA LEU A 185 -4.91 17.06 -13.33
C LEU A 185 -4.16 18.13 -12.53
N ASN A 186 -4.91 18.99 -11.87
CA ASN A 186 -4.33 20.04 -11.02
C ASN A 186 -3.48 19.41 -9.89
N GLU A 187 -2.26 19.89 -9.71
CA GLU A 187 -1.32 19.45 -8.67
C GLU A 187 -1.93 19.47 -7.26
N ASN A 188 -2.85 20.40 -7.00
CA ASN A 188 -3.52 20.51 -5.71
C ASN A 188 -4.31 19.24 -5.36
N ILE A 189 -4.78 18.48 -6.34
CA ILE A 189 -5.38 17.16 -6.10
C ILE A 189 -4.36 16.23 -5.44
N PHE A 190 -3.15 16.14 -5.99
CA PHE A 190 -2.09 15.30 -5.42
C PHE A 190 -1.62 15.81 -4.06
N LYS A 191 -1.55 17.14 -3.85
CA LYS A 191 -1.27 17.71 -2.52
C LYS A 191 -2.32 17.31 -1.48
N THR A 192 -3.61 17.34 -1.83
CA THR A 192 -4.68 16.87 -0.92
C THR A 192 -4.58 15.38 -0.62
N LEU A 193 -4.20 14.56 -1.61
CA LEU A 193 -4.00 13.12 -1.41
C LEU A 193 -2.81 12.84 -0.48
N ASN A 194 -1.66 13.49 -0.72
CA ASN A 194 -0.45 13.31 0.09
C ASN A 194 -0.64 13.73 1.55
N LYS A 195 -1.46 14.75 1.81
CA LYS A 195 -1.75 15.19 3.18
C LYS A 195 -2.61 14.17 3.94
N ASN A 196 -3.53 13.50 3.26
CA ASN A 196 -4.55 12.67 3.90
C ASN A 196 -4.24 11.17 3.86
N LEU A 197 -3.38 10.73 2.93
CA LEU A 197 -3.11 9.33 2.62
C LEU A 197 -1.62 9.11 2.45
N PHE A 198 -1.17 7.91 2.78
CA PHE A 198 0.20 7.48 2.51
C PHE A 198 0.23 6.66 1.21
N ILE A 199 0.80 7.21 0.15
CA ILE A 199 0.83 6.55 -1.17
C ILE A 199 1.94 5.51 -1.17
N THR A 200 1.58 4.27 -1.47
CA THR A 200 2.54 3.17 -1.56
C THR A 200 3.06 2.94 -2.96
N SER A 201 2.22 3.18 -3.97
CA SER A 201 2.58 2.99 -5.37
C SER A 201 1.65 3.75 -6.31
N THR A 202 2.16 4.00 -7.51
CA THR A 202 1.46 4.59 -8.64
C THR A 202 1.42 3.60 -9.80
N ILE A 203 0.27 3.48 -10.46
CA ILE A 203 0.03 2.59 -11.59
C ILE A 203 -0.45 3.43 -12.77
N HIS A 204 0.21 3.31 -13.91
CA HIS A 204 -0.16 4.00 -15.14
C HIS A 204 -0.62 3.00 -16.20
N ASP A 205 -1.92 2.97 -16.49
CA ASP A 205 -2.52 2.08 -17.49
C ASP A 205 -2.85 2.85 -18.78
N LEU A 206 -2.02 2.68 -19.80
CA LEU A 206 -2.27 3.18 -21.16
C LEU A 206 -3.06 2.14 -21.97
N LYS A 207 -4.39 2.20 -21.89
CA LYS A 207 -5.27 1.30 -22.64
C LYS A 207 -5.36 1.70 -24.11
N ILE A 208 -4.44 1.20 -24.93
CA ILE A 208 -4.37 1.43 -26.38
C ILE A 208 -4.85 0.15 -27.10
N PRO A 209 -5.83 0.23 -28.01
CA PRO A 209 -6.26 -0.93 -28.80
C PRO A 209 -5.28 -1.23 -29.93
N ASN A 210 -5.26 -2.48 -30.42
CA ASN A 210 -4.43 -2.88 -31.57
C ASN A 210 -4.84 -2.18 -32.88
N ASN A 211 -6.09 -1.74 -33.02
CA ASN A 211 -6.59 -1.13 -34.26
C ASN A 211 -7.57 0.03 -33.97
N PHE A 212 -7.48 1.10 -34.77
CA PHE A 212 -8.34 2.28 -34.71
C PHE A 212 -9.43 2.34 -35.81
N SER A 213 -9.45 1.41 -36.76
CA SER A 213 -10.35 1.43 -37.92
C SER A 213 -11.83 1.20 -37.57
N LYS A 214 -12.10 0.57 -36.42
CA LYS A 214 -13.45 0.26 -35.89
C LYS A 214 -14.13 1.45 -35.19
N PHE A 215 -13.43 2.56 -34.97
CA PHE A 215 -14.03 3.76 -34.39
C PHE A 215 -14.89 4.53 -35.41
N LYS A 216 -15.74 5.45 -34.91
CA LYS A 216 -16.63 6.27 -35.74
C LYS A 216 -15.85 7.02 -36.83
N LYS A 217 -16.38 7.02 -38.07
CA LYS A 217 -15.78 7.66 -39.25
C LYS A 217 -15.93 9.19 -39.25
N ILE A 218 -15.21 9.84 -40.17
CA ILE A 218 -15.23 11.30 -40.39
C ILE A 218 -16.67 11.75 -40.68
N ARG A 219 -17.08 12.86 -40.06
CA ARG A 219 -18.38 13.53 -40.30
C ARG A 219 -18.15 14.98 -40.71
N SER A 220 -18.92 15.48 -41.67
CA SER A 220 -18.80 16.85 -42.15
C SER A 220 -19.22 17.85 -41.07
N ILE A 221 -18.44 18.94 -40.93
CA ILE A 221 -18.67 20.06 -40.00
C ILE A 221 -18.26 21.37 -40.68
N LYS A 222 -18.82 22.50 -40.23
CA LYS A 222 -18.58 23.84 -40.81
C LYS A 222 -17.08 24.18 -40.86
N ARG A 223 -16.61 24.72 -41.99
CA ARG A 223 -15.19 25.09 -42.24
C ARG A 223 -14.61 26.03 -41.17
N ARG A 224 -15.41 27.01 -40.71
CA ARG A 224 -15.01 27.94 -39.64
C ARG A 224 -14.64 27.23 -38.34
N LEU A 225 -15.32 26.12 -38.01
CA LEU A 225 -15.06 25.34 -36.79
C LEU A 225 -13.80 24.47 -36.95
N LYS A 226 -13.61 23.83 -38.11
CA LYS A 226 -12.38 23.07 -38.43
C LYS A 226 -11.13 23.94 -38.28
N LYS A 227 -11.13 25.14 -38.89
CA LYS A 227 -9.99 26.07 -38.83
C LYS A 227 -9.65 26.51 -37.40
N ARG A 228 -10.64 26.64 -36.50
CA ARG A 228 -10.40 26.97 -35.09
C ARG A 228 -9.76 25.80 -34.33
N ILE A 229 -10.29 24.58 -34.48
CA ILE A 229 -9.74 23.38 -33.82
C ILE A 229 -8.28 23.14 -34.23
N ILE A 230 -7.96 23.25 -35.52
CA ILE A 230 -6.59 23.04 -36.01
C ILE A 230 -5.63 24.10 -35.44
N LYS A 231 -6.07 25.35 -35.29
CA LYS A 231 -5.27 26.38 -34.61
C LYS A 231 -5.05 26.05 -33.14
N ASP A 232 -6.07 25.55 -32.44
CA ASP A 232 -5.97 25.14 -31.03
C ASP A 232 -5.02 23.95 -30.83
N GLU A 233 -4.88 23.07 -31.82
CA GLU A 233 -3.91 21.95 -31.80
C GLU A 233 -2.47 22.45 -31.82
N ASN A 234 -2.16 23.44 -32.66
CA ASN A 234 -0.81 24.01 -32.80
C ASN A 234 -0.44 24.98 -31.67
N ASN A 235 -1.42 25.63 -31.05
CA ASN A 235 -1.17 26.51 -29.91
C ASN A 235 -0.75 25.76 -28.65
N LEU A 236 -0.89 24.43 -28.64
CA LEU A 236 -0.70 23.59 -27.48
C LEU A 236 0.41 22.57 -27.76
N ASN A 237 1.64 23.00 -27.44
CA ASN A 237 2.85 22.18 -27.51
C ASN A 237 2.81 21.08 -26.45
#